data_AF-A0A3D6A3K7-F1
#
_entry.id   AF-A0A3D6A3K7-F1
#
_cell.length_a   1.000
_cell.length_b   1.000
_cell.length_c   1.000
_cell.angle_alpha   90.00
_cell.angle_beta   90.00
_cell.angle_gamma   90.00
#
_symmetry.space_group_name_H-M   'P 1'
#
loop_
_entity.id
_entity.type
_entity.pdbx_description
1 polymer ?
#
loop_
_entity_poly.entity_id
_entity_poly.type
_entity_poly.pdbx_seq_one_letter_code
_entity_poly.pdbx_strand_id
1 'polypeptide(L)' 'MNIAEDTSIKDLQRLKKKIEKQINAKKNKKVKKENFYNHIKDDHKKHLRSDGRKLFRSVVDYLECYING' A
#
# COMPACT_ATOMS: atom_id res chain seq x y z
N MET A 1 -29.03 -28.17 -28.91
CA MET A 1 -27.93 -27.25 -28.52
C MET A 1 -28.38 -26.51 -27.27
N ASN A 2 -27.65 -26.64 -26.17
CA ASN A 2 -28.00 -26.09 -24.86
C ASN A 2 -27.74 -24.58 -24.80
N ILE A 3 -28.73 -23.79 -25.21
CA ILE A 3 -28.70 -22.31 -25.20
C ILE A 3 -28.41 -21.74 -23.78
N ALA A 4 -28.72 -22.51 -22.73
CA ALA A 4 -28.42 -22.17 -21.34
C ALA A 4 -26.92 -22.25 -20.98
N GLU A 5 -26.15 -23.13 -21.65
CA GLU A 5 -24.71 -23.25 -21.41
C GLU A 5 -23.95 -22.10 -22.10
N ASP A 6 -24.38 -21.72 -23.30
CA ASP A 6 -23.77 -20.62 -24.07
C ASP A 6 -23.94 -19.24 -23.40
N THR A 7 -25.08 -19.01 -22.74
CA THR A 7 -25.33 -17.78 -21.97
C THR A 7 -24.47 -17.73 -20.70
N SER A 8 -24.36 -18.86 -19.99
CA SER A 8 -23.49 -19.01 -18.82
C SER A 8 -22.01 -18.76 -19.15
N ILE A 9 -21.51 -19.31 -20.27
CA ILE A 9 -20.13 -19.09 -20.72
C ILE A 9 -19.86 -17.61 -21.02
N LYS A 10 -20.82 -16.92 -21.65
CA LYS A 10 -20.69 -15.50 -22.00
C LYS A 10 -20.65 -14.62 -20.75
N ASP A 11 -21.43 -14.96 -19.74
CA ASP A 11 -21.44 -14.24 -18.46
C ASP A 11 -20.15 -14.47 -17.66
N LEU A 12 -19.62 -15.71 -17.67
CA LEU A 12 -18.31 -16.01 -17.07
C LEU A 12 -17.18 -15.21 -17.73
N GLN A 13 -17.18 -15.07 -19.06
CA GLN A 13 -16.20 -14.25 -19.77
C GLN A 13 -16.30 -12.76 -19.42
N ARG A 14 -17.52 -12.23 -19.27
CA ARG A 14 -17.75 -10.84 -18.83
C ARG A 14 -17.23 -10.60 -17.41
N LEU A 15 -17.49 -11.54 -16.51
CA LEU A 15 -16.98 -11.52 -15.13
C LEU A 15 -15.44 -11.53 -15.11
N LYS A 16 -14.81 -12.43 -15.87
CA LYS A 16 -13.34 -12.48 -16.01
C LYS A 16 -12.77 -11.14 -16.46
N LYS A 17 -13.34 -10.54 -17.52
CA LYS A 17 -12.90 -9.25 -18.06
C LYS A 17 -13.06 -8.10 -17.05
N LYS A 18 -14.14 -8.12 -16.25
CA LYS A 18 -14.38 -7.14 -15.18
C LYS A 18 -13.34 -7.28 -14.06
N ILE A 19 -13.02 -8.50 -13.66
CA ILE A 19 -12.00 -8.81 -12.64
C ILE A 19 -10.61 -8.37 -13.13
N GLU A 20 -10.22 -8.72 -14.36
CA GLU A 20 -8.94 -8.31 -14.95
C GLU A 20 -8.79 -6.77 -15.01
N LYS A 21 -9.86 -6.06 -15.39
CA LYS A 21 -9.88 -4.59 -15.40
C LYS A 21 -9.67 -4.00 -14.00
N GLN A 22 -10.30 -4.59 -12.98
CA GLN A 22 -10.12 -4.16 -11.58
C GLN A 22 -8.71 -4.46 -11.06
N ILE A 23 -8.15 -5.62 -11.40
CA ILE A 23 -6.77 -5.99 -11.02
C ILE A 23 -5.77 -5.02 -11.66
N ASN A 24 -5.90 -4.72 -12.95
CA ASN A 24 -5.02 -3.77 -13.63
C ASN A 24 -5.16 -2.34 -13.08
N ALA A 25 -6.38 -1.91 -12.76
CA ALA A 25 -6.60 -0.60 -12.12
C ALA A 25 -5.91 -0.51 -10.75
N LYS A 26 -5.88 -1.59 -9.97
CA LYS A 26 -5.16 -1.64 -8.69
C LYS A 26 -3.64 -1.73 -8.86
N LYS A 27 -3.14 -2.51 -9.81
CA LYS A 27 -1.69 -2.58 -10.12
C LYS A 27 -1.12 -1.22 -10.55
N ASN A 28 -1.91 -0.42 -11.27
CA ASN A 28 -1.50 0.90 -11.73
C ASN A 28 -1.64 2.02 -10.68
N LYS A 29 -2.25 1.75 -9.52
CA LYS A 29 -2.14 2.64 -8.36
C LYS A 29 -0.78 2.42 -7.68
N LYS A 30 0.30 2.82 -8.36
CA LYS A 30 1.58 3.11 -7.69
C LYS A 30 1.33 4.33 -6.81
N VAL A 31 0.90 4.11 -5.57
CA VAL A 31 0.95 5.16 -4.56
C VAL A 31 2.42 5.54 -4.44
N LYS A 32 2.74 6.80 -4.80
CA LYS A 32 4.11 7.29 -4.73
C LYS A 32 4.55 7.18 -3.28
N LYS A 33 5.61 6.39 -3.03
CA LYS A 33 6.17 6.20 -1.68
C LYS A 33 6.57 7.54 -1.05
N GLU A 34 6.94 8.51 -1.89
CA GLU A 34 7.20 9.91 -1.56
C GLU A 34 6.05 10.56 -0.78
N ASN A 35 4.78 10.19 -1.06
CA ASN A 35 3.63 10.76 -0.35
C ASN A 35 3.60 10.33 1.12
N PHE A 36 4.10 9.13 1.45
CA PHE A 36 4.16 8.64 2.82
C PHE A 36 5.26 9.32 3.63
N TYR A 37 6.34 9.80 2.99
CA TYR A 37 7.42 10.51 3.67
C TYR A 37 6.90 11.70 4.47
N ASN A 38 5.98 12.48 3.90
CA ASN A 38 5.40 13.63 4.59
C ASN A 38 4.63 13.27 5.85
N HIS A 39 4.09 12.06 5.95
CA HIS A 39 3.37 11.58 7.13
C HIS A 39 4.32 11.15 8.26
N ILE A 40 5.52 10.67 7.93
CA ILE A 40 6.44 10.06 8.90
C ILE A 40 7.67 10.94 9.22
N LYS A 41 7.95 11.97 8.42
CA LYS A 41 9.18 12.79 8.53
C LYS A 41 9.40 13.40 9.91
N ASP A 42 8.33 13.63 10.67
CA ASP A 42 8.38 14.28 11.98
C ASP A 42 8.15 13.31 13.15
N ASP A 43 7.90 12.02 12.90
CA ASP A 43 7.62 11.05 13.98
C ASP A 43 8.80 10.89 14.93
N HIS A 44 10.02 10.87 14.40
CA HIS A 44 11.26 10.84 15.20
C HIS A 44 11.33 11.94 16.28
N LYS A 45 10.65 13.07 16.10
CA LYS A 45 10.64 14.19 17.06
C LYS A 45 9.78 13.94 18.29
N LYS A 46 8.80 13.03 18.20
CA LYS A 46 7.91 12.67 19.31
C LYS A 46 8.63 11.84 20.38
N HIS A 47 9.76 11.24 20.02
CA HIS A 47 10.53 10.38 20.90
C HIS A 47 11.60 11.19 21.61
N LEU A 48 11.29 11.59 22.84
CA LEU A 48 12.20 12.25 23.76
C LEU A 48 12.56 11.28 24.89
N ARG A 49 13.81 11.33 25.31
CA ARG A 49 14.29 10.65 26.51
C ARG A 49 13.78 11.36 27.77
N SER A 50 13.89 10.69 28.91
CA SER A 50 13.51 11.25 30.22
C SER A 50 14.29 12.52 30.60
N ASP A 51 15.46 12.74 30.01
CA ASP A 51 16.28 13.94 30.16
C ASP A 51 15.94 15.07 29.17
N GLY A 52 14.90 14.91 28.35
CA GLY A 52 14.46 15.87 27.34
C GLY A 52 15.30 15.89 26.06
N ARG A 53 16.32 15.03 25.94
CA ARG A 53 17.10 14.90 24.70
C ARG A 53 16.35 14.07 23.66
N LYS A 54 16.60 14.35 22.38
CA LYS A 54 16.03 13.57 21.28
C LYS A 54 16.55 12.14 21.33
N LEU A 55 15.63 11.16 21.26
CA LEU A 55 15.99 9.75 21.20
C LEU A 55 16.57 9.40 19.83
N PHE A 56 15.99 9.95 18.76
CA PHE A 56 16.43 9.78 17.38
C PHE A 56 16.99 11.08 16.82
N ARG A 57 18.08 10.99 16.06
CA ARG A 57 18.73 12.15 15.41
C ARG A 57 18.01 12.58 14.13
N SER A 58 17.37 11.65 13.43
CA SER A 58 16.66 11.91 12.18
C SER A 58 15.55 10.89 11.93
N VAL A 59 14.76 11.11 10.87
CA VAL A 59 13.78 10.12 10.39
C VAL A 59 14.43 8.82 9.90
N VAL A 60 15.67 8.88 9.41
CA VAL A 60 16.42 7.69 8.95
C VAL A 60 16.76 6.81 10.14
N ASP A 61 17.32 7.40 11.19
CA ASP A 61 17.67 6.76 12.46
C ASP A 61 16.44 6.10 13.10
N TYR A 62 15.30 6.79 13.06
CA TYR A 62 14.01 6.25 13.48
C TYR A 62 13.58 5.02 12.67
N LEU A 63 13.70 5.07 11.34
CA LEU A 63 13.32 3.94 10.47
C LEU A 63 14.27 2.75 10.59
N GLU A 64 15.57 2.99 10.82
CA GLU A 64 16.57 1.94 11.03
C GLU A 64 16.23 1.10 12.26
N CYS A 65 15.76 1.72 13.34
CA CYS A 65 15.28 0.98 14.51
C CYS A 65 14.09 0.06 14.22
N TYR A 66 13.14 0.46 13.35
CA TYR A 66 12.03 -0.42 12.97
C TYR A 66 12.46 -1.64 12.17
N ILE A 67 13.55 -1.51 11.39
CA ILE A 67 14.06 -2.59 10.55
C ILE A 67 14.94 -3.54 11.36
N ASN A 68 15.76 -2.98 12.27
CA ASN A 68 16.79 -3.73 12.98
C ASN A 68 16.33 -4.33 14.32
N GLY A 69 15.24 -3.82 14.91
CA GLY A 69 14.73 -4.29 16.21
C GLY A 69 15.40 -3.60 17.39
#